data_AF-A0A8T6RNS1-F1
#
_entry.id   AF-A0A8T6RNS1-F1
#
_cell.length_a   1.000
_cell.length_b   1.000
_cell.length_c   1.000
_cell.angle_alpha   90.00
_cell.angle_beta   90.00
_cell.angle_gamma   90.00
#
_symmetry.space_group_name_H-M   'P 1'
#
loop_
_entity.id
_entity.type
_entity.pdbx_description
1 polymer ?
#
loop_
_entity_poly.entity_id
_entity_poly.type
_entity_poly.pdbx_seq_one_letter_code
_entity_poly.pdbx_strand_id
1 'polypeptide(L)'
;MAETSIQEITSGTLSQIKKLTNINQTALNIKDLSDSVKNSSNEVEKEMRFITNIAEQTNFLAKNASIEASRAGKYGRKFAVVADKVRKLIEESKIVVGSSSEKILFSIEELNSSAEKQIASIEEIAVTYNRLIKLSEKLKTGLTEEHKINKTIQKIYL
;
A
#
# COMPACT_ATOMS: atom_id res chain seq x y z
N MET A 1 -23.46 41.80 18.42
CA MET A 1 -22.31 41.03 18.93
C MET A 1 -22.63 39.55 19.07
N ALA A 2 -23.58 39.12 19.90
CA ALA A 2 -23.92 37.69 20.05
C ALA A 2 -24.41 37.01 18.75
N GLU A 3 -25.23 37.70 17.94
CA GLU A 3 -25.75 37.16 16.66
C GLU A 3 -24.63 36.93 15.63
N THR A 4 -23.66 37.84 15.59
CA THR A 4 -22.48 37.76 14.74
C THR A 4 -21.60 36.57 15.13
N SER A 5 -21.38 36.35 16.44
CA SER A 5 -20.62 35.20 16.94
C SER A 5 -21.28 33.86 16.63
N ILE A 6 -22.62 33.75 16.70
CA ILE A 6 -23.33 32.51 16.33
C ILE A 6 -23.20 32.21 14.83
N GLN A 7 -23.30 33.21 13.97
CA GLN A 7 -23.07 33.04 12.54
C GLN A 7 -21.63 32.62 12.22
N GLU A 8 -20.65 33.23 12.88
CA GLU A 8 -19.24 32.86 12.76
C GLU A 8 -19.01 31.40 13.17
N ILE A 9 -19.53 30.96 14.33
CA ILE A 9 -19.39 29.57 14.80
C ILE A 9 -20.09 28.60 13.85
N THR A 10 -21.29 28.95 13.34
CA THR A 10 -22.04 28.09 12.41
C THR A 10 -21.28 27.92 11.09
N SER A 11 -20.73 29.01 10.53
CA SER A 11 -19.91 28.97 9.32
C SER A 11 -18.60 28.19 9.53
N GLY A 12 -17.95 28.36 10.69
CA GLY A 12 -16.79 27.59 11.10
C GLY A 12 -17.08 26.09 11.20
N THR A 13 -18.23 25.72 11.77
CA THR A 13 -18.69 24.33 11.89
C THR A 13 -18.94 23.70 10.51
N LEU A 14 -19.58 24.44 9.58
CA LEU A 14 -19.77 23.97 8.19
C LEU A 14 -18.43 23.76 7.47
N SER A 15 -17.46 24.67 7.68
CA SER A 15 -16.12 24.53 7.14
C SER A 15 -15.39 23.29 7.69
N GLN A 16 -15.53 23.01 8.98
CA GLN A 16 -14.99 21.80 9.61
C GLN A 16 -15.61 20.53 9.04
N ILE A 17 -16.93 20.48 8.85
CA ILE A 17 -17.62 19.34 8.22
C ILE A 17 -17.06 19.09 6.81
N LYS A 18 -16.85 20.14 6.01
CA LYS A 18 -16.25 20.01 4.67
C LYS A 18 -14.84 19.42 4.72
N LYS A 19 -14.00 19.87 5.67
CA LYS A 19 -12.65 19.31 5.87
C LYS A 19 -12.71 17.84 6.29
N LEU A 20 -13.66 17.46 7.14
CA LEU A 20 -13.86 16.07 7.55
C LEU A 20 -14.20 15.19 6.36
N THR A 21 -15.09 15.63 5.46
CA THR A 21 -15.41 14.88 4.23
C THR A 21 -14.16 14.64 3.38
N ASN A 22 -13.29 15.63 3.24
CA ASN A 22 -12.02 15.49 2.51
C ASN A 22 -11.06 14.49 3.20
N ILE A 23 -11.03 14.47 4.54
CA ILE A 23 -10.24 13.50 5.31
C ILE A 23 -10.74 12.09 5.04
N ASN A 24 -12.06 11.86 5.11
CA ASN A 24 -12.63 10.54 4.83
C ASN A 24 -12.36 10.09 3.38
N GLN A 25 -12.46 10.99 2.41
CA GLN A 25 -12.12 10.67 1.01
C GLN A 25 -10.63 10.30 0.87
N THR A 26 -9.74 11.06 1.50
CA THR A 26 -8.30 10.74 1.50
C THR A 26 -8.04 9.38 2.14
N ALA A 27 -8.72 9.06 3.24
CA ALA A 27 -8.59 7.77 3.92
C ALA A 27 -9.03 6.60 3.03
N LEU A 28 -10.14 6.75 2.30
CA LEU A 28 -10.57 5.75 1.31
C LEU A 28 -9.56 5.58 0.18
N ASN A 29 -9.01 6.67 -0.36
CA ASN A 29 -7.99 6.60 -1.41
C ASN A 29 -6.71 5.90 -0.92
N ILE A 30 -6.29 6.15 0.34
CA ILE A 30 -5.15 5.44 0.94
C ILE A 30 -5.46 3.95 1.05
N LYS A 31 -6.68 3.57 1.43
CA LYS A 31 -7.07 2.16 1.53
C LYS A 31 -6.96 1.46 0.18
N ASP A 32 -7.50 2.07 -0.88
CA ASP A 32 -7.43 1.53 -2.24
C ASP A 32 -5.98 1.39 -2.73
N LEU A 33 -5.11 2.36 -2.36
CA LEU A 33 -3.69 2.30 -2.64
C LEU A 33 -3.00 1.17 -1.86
N SER A 34 -3.28 1.01 -0.56
CA SER A 34 -2.75 -0.08 0.27
C SER A 34 -3.16 -1.45 -0.29
N ASP A 35 -4.42 -1.61 -0.70
CA ASP A 35 -4.93 -2.82 -1.35
C ASP A 35 -4.20 -3.09 -2.69
N SER A 36 -3.96 -2.04 -3.48
CA SER A 36 -3.22 -2.14 -4.75
C SER A 36 -1.75 -2.50 -4.56
N VAL A 37 -1.09 -1.95 -3.52
CA VAL A 37 0.28 -2.30 -3.15
C VAL A 37 0.35 -3.77 -2.75
N LYS A 38 -0.57 -4.26 -1.92
CA LYS A 38 -0.62 -5.68 -1.52
C LYS A 38 -0.74 -6.61 -2.71
N ASN A 39 -1.62 -6.29 -3.66
CA ASN A 39 -1.79 -7.07 -4.89
C ASN A 39 -0.51 -7.05 -5.75
N SER A 40 0.09 -5.88 -5.93
CA SER A 40 1.32 -5.74 -6.71
C SER A 40 2.49 -6.51 -6.08
N SER A 41 2.63 -6.45 -4.75
CA SER A 41 3.64 -7.21 -4.01
C SER A 41 3.49 -8.71 -4.20
N ASN A 42 2.25 -9.23 -4.17
CA ASN A 42 1.99 -10.66 -4.41
C ASN A 42 2.37 -11.10 -5.83
N GLU A 43 2.11 -10.26 -6.84
CA GLU A 43 2.53 -10.56 -8.22
C GLU A 43 4.07 -10.54 -8.35
N VAL A 44 4.76 -9.59 -7.70
CA VAL A 44 6.23 -9.59 -7.69
C VAL A 44 6.80 -10.83 -7.01
N GLU A 45 6.21 -11.28 -5.90
CA GLU A 45 6.61 -12.54 -5.24
C GLU A 45 6.49 -13.73 -6.20
N LYS A 46 5.37 -13.83 -6.92
CA LYS A 46 5.12 -14.89 -7.90
C LYS A 46 6.14 -14.87 -9.03
N GLU A 47 6.45 -13.70 -9.57
CA GLU A 47 7.48 -13.53 -10.60
C GLU A 47 8.88 -13.90 -10.08
N MET A 48 9.22 -13.56 -8.84
CA MET A 48 10.49 -13.96 -8.24
C MET A 48 10.62 -15.48 -8.06
N ARG A 49 9.52 -16.15 -7.68
CA ARG A 49 9.48 -17.62 -7.62
C ARG A 49 9.66 -18.23 -9.01
N PHE A 50 9.06 -17.64 -10.04
CA PHE A 50 9.21 -18.07 -11.42
C PHE A 50 10.65 -17.88 -11.94
N ILE A 51 11.28 -16.74 -11.69
CA ILE A 51 12.69 -16.47 -12.05
C ILE A 51 13.63 -17.46 -11.36
N THR A 52 13.40 -17.75 -10.08
CA THR A 52 14.17 -18.75 -9.33
C THR A 52 14.05 -20.13 -9.99
N ASN A 53 12.85 -20.53 -10.38
CA ASN A 53 12.62 -21.78 -11.08
C ASN A 53 13.32 -21.83 -12.45
N ILE A 54 13.27 -20.76 -13.25
CA ILE A 54 14.03 -20.66 -14.51
C ILE A 54 15.52 -20.81 -14.27
N ALA A 55 16.07 -20.16 -13.25
CA ALA A 55 17.50 -20.25 -12.93
C ALA A 55 17.91 -21.71 -12.61
N GLU A 56 17.07 -22.44 -11.87
CA GLU A 56 17.29 -23.86 -11.57
C GLU A 56 17.19 -24.76 -12.80
N GLN A 57 16.18 -24.58 -13.64
CA GLN A 57 16.03 -25.33 -14.89
C GLN A 57 17.21 -25.06 -15.83
N THR A 58 17.59 -23.79 -15.98
CA THR A 58 18.71 -23.38 -16.84
C THR A 58 20.02 -24.01 -16.36
N ASN A 59 20.22 -24.09 -15.04
CA ASN A 59 21.37 -24.78 -14.44
C ASN A 59 21.37 -26.28 -14.78
N PHE A 60 20.21 -26.94 -14.71
CA PHE A 60 20.07 -28.34 -15.09
C PHE A 60 20.37 -28.56 -16.59
N LEU A 61 19.85 -27.70 -17.47
CA LEU A 61 20.12 -27.76 -18.91
C LEU A 61 21.62 -27.59 -19.21
N ALA A 62 22.28 -26.62 -18.58
CA ALA A 62 23.71 -26.39 -18.79
C ALA A 62 24.58 -27.55 -18.29
N LYS A 63 24.20 -28.17 -17.16
CA LYS A 63 24.86 -29.39 -16.68
C LYS A 63 24.77 -30.51 -17.72
N ASN A 64 23.60 -30.74 -18.30
CA ASN A 64 23.41 -31.77 -19.32
C ASN A 64 24.20 -31.45 -20.61
N ALA A 65 24.24 -30.20 -21.03
CA ALA A 65 25.04 -29.77 -22.18
C ALA A 65 26.54 -30.02 -21.97
N SER A 66 27.05 -29.78 -20.76
CA SER A 66 28.46 -30.05 -20.42
C SER A 66 28.80 -31.55 -20.44
N ILE A 67 27.87 -32.40 -19.95
CA ILE A 67 27.99 -33.87 -20.02
C ILE A 67 28.02 -34.33 -21.48
N GLU A 68 27.11 -33.83 -22.32
CA GLU A 68 27.00 -34.27 -23.72
C GLU A 68 28.21 -33.82 -24.56
N ALA A 69 28.70 -32.60 -24.31
CA ALA A 69 29.94 -32.13 -24.92
C ALA A 69 31.15 -33.00 -24.55
N SER A 70 31.18 -33.53 -23.32
CA SER A 70 32.21 -34.47 -22.87
C SER A 70 32.06 -35.84 -23.55
N ARG A 71 30.83 -36.36 -23.72
CA ARG A 71 30.55 -37.63 -24.42
C ARG A 71 30.95 -37.61 -25.89
N ALA A 72 30.82 -36.47 -26.57
CA ALA A 72 31.23 -36.31 -27.98
C ALA A 72 32.75 -36.36 -28.21
N GLY A 73 33.56 -36.45 -27.15
CA GLY A 73 35.01 -36.69 -27.23
C GLY A 73 35.73 -35.63 -28.07
N LYS A 74 36.46 -36.06 -29.12
CA LYS A 74 37.21 -35.13 -29.98
C LYS A 74 36.33 -34.16 -30.78
N TYR A 75 35.10 -34.55 -31.09
CA TYR A 75 34.13 -33.71 -31.83
C TYR A 75 33.44 -32.69 -30.91
N GLY A 76 33.38 -32.96 -29.60
CA GLY A 76 32.79 -32.08 -28.59
C GLY A 76 33.73 -31.03 -28.00
N ARG A 77 35.04 -31.08 -28.30
CA ARG A 77 36.05 -30.28 -27.59
C ARG A 77 35.80 -28.76 -27.56
N LYS A 78 35.37 -28.17 -28.69
CA LYS A 78 35.02 -26.74 -28.76
C LYS A 78 33.70 -26.44 -28.03
N PHE A 79 32.73 -27.37 -28.08
CA PHE A 79 31.46 -27.25 -27.36
C PHE A 79 31.63 -27.40 -25.85
N ALA A 80 32.58 -28.22 -25.38
CA ALA A 80 32.86 -28.40 -23.96
C ALA A 80 33.34 -27.11 -23.30
N VAL A 81 34.19 -26.33 -23.99
CA VAL A 81 34.66 -25.01 -23.50
C VAL A 81 33.50 -24.01 -23.39
N VAL A 82 32.57 -24.02 -24.36
CA VAL A 82 31.39 -23.15 -24.32
C VAL A 82 30.43 -23.60 -23.22
N ALA A 83 30.16 -24.89 -23.11
CA ALA A 83 29.26 -25.45 -22.10
C ALA A 83 29.76 -25.17 -20.67
N ASP A 84 31.07 -25.26 -20.42
CA ASP A 84 31.63 -24.96 -19.10
C ASP A 84 31.58 -23.46 -18.76
N LYS A 85 31.76 -22.57 -19.76
CA LYS A 85 31.55 -21.12 -19.58
C LYS A 85 30.09 -20.78 -19.27
N VAL A 86 29.15 -21.38 -20.01
CA VAL A 86 27.72 -21.20 -19.78
C VAL A 86 27.33 -21.71 -18.40
N ARG A 87 27.83 -22.88 -17.98
CA ARG A 87 27.62 -23.41 -16.62
C ARG A 87 28.08 -22.44 -15.54
N LYS A 88 29.30 -21.91 -15.64
CA LYS A 88 29.83 -20.94 -14.67
C LYS A 88 28.99 -19.67 -14.60
N LEU A 89 28.57 -19.13 -15.75
CA LEU A 89 27.67 -17.97 -15.79
C LEU A 89 26.33 -18.24 -15.10
N ILE A 90 25.79 -19.45 -15.24
CA ILE A 90 24.53 -19.83 -14.59
C ILE A 90 24.72 -20.03 -13.09
N GLU A 91 25.84 -20.61 -12.64
CA GLU A 91 26.16 -20.74 -11.22
C GLU A 91 26.29 -19.36 -10.55
N GLU A 92 27.01 -18.42 -11.18
CA GLU A 92 27.10 -17.03 -10.74
C GLU A 92 25.73 -16.35 -10.74
N SER A 93 24.95 -16.53 -11.82
CA SER A 93 23.60 -15.99 -11.94
C SER A 93 22.67 -16.53 -10.85
N LYS A 94 22.75 -17.82 -10.49
CA LYS A 94 21.95 -18.42 -9.43
C LYS A 94 22.22 -17.77 -8.07
N ILE A 95 23.47 -17.44 -7.77
CA ILE A 95 23.85 -16.77 -6.51
C ILE A 95 23.23 -15.37 -6.46
N VAL A 96 23.35 -14.62 -7.57
CA VAL A 96 22.77 -13.27 -7.67
C VAL A 96 21.25 -13.33 -7.56
N VAL A 97 20.60 -14.17 -8.36
CA VAL A 97 19.13 -14.36 -8.33
C VAL A 97 18.67 -14.80 -6.95
N GLY A 98 19.35 -15.73 -6.28
CA GLY A 98 18.99 -16.17 -4.93
C GLY A 98 19.05 -15.03 -3.91
N SER A 99 20.18 -14.32 -3.85
CA SER A 99 20.35 -13.20 -2.91
C SER A 99 19.43 -12.00 -3.20
N SER A 100 19.16 -11.72 -4.48
CA SER A 100 18.19 -10.71 -4.88
C SER A 100 16.76 -11.14 -4.55
N SER A 101 16.42 -12.42 -4.74
CA SER A 101 15.10 -12.96 -4.40
C SER A 101 14.83 -12.85 -2.91
N GLU A 102 15.79 -13.22 -2.07
CA GLU A 102 15.65 -13.10 -0.61
C GLU A 102 15.38 -11.64 -0.19
N LYS A 103 16.16 -10.69 -0.71
CA LYS A 103 15.97 -9.26 -0.42
C LYS A 103 14.61 -8.74 -0.91
N ILE A 104 14.20 -9.11 -2.12
CA ILE A 104 12.92 -8.67 -2.68
C ILE A 104 11.75 -9.25 -1.88
N LEU A 105 11.81 -10.53 -1.51
CA LEU A 105 10.80 -11.18 -0.68
C LEU A 105 10.70 -10.53 0.70
N PHE A 106 11.83 -10.21 1.32
CA PHE A 106 11.85 -9.46 2.58
C PHE A 106 11.20 -8.07 2.43
N SER A 107 11.54 -7.32 1.38
CA SER A 107 10.90 -6.03 1.10
C SER A 107 9.40 -6.15 0.85
N ILE A 108 8.93 -7.24 0.22
CA ILE A 108 7.51 -7.55 0.04
C ILE A 108 6.81 -7.77 1.37
N GLU A 109 7.42 -8.52 2.30
CA GLU A 109 6.89 -8.72 3.65
C GLU A 109 6.76 -7.39 4.40
N GLU A 110 7.78 -6.53 4.34
CA GLU A 110 7.74 -5.19 4.94
C GLU A 110 6.63 -4.32 4.33
N LEU A 111 6.48 -4.34 3.00
CA LEU A 111 5.43 -3.60 2.30
C LEU A 111 4.03 -4.08 2.68
N ASN A 112 3.83 -5.39 2.75
CA ASN A 112 2.55 -5.98 3.15
C ASN A 112 2.20 -5.63 4.60
N SER A 113 3.17 -5.73 5.52
CA SER A 113 2.97 -5.31 6.92
C SER A 113 2.64 -3.83 7.04
N SER A 114 3.32 -2.98 6.25
CA SER A 114 3.06 -1.54 6.21
C SER A 114 1.65 -1.23 5.69
N ALA A 115 1.23 -1.90 4.61
CA ALA A 115 -0.11 -1.75 4.05
C ALA A 115 -1.20 -2.16 5.07
N GLU A 116 -0.98 -3.24 5.83
CA GLU A 116 -1.92 -3.68 6.88
C GLU A 116 -2.03 -2.66 8.02
N LYS A 117 -0.89 -2.08 8.46
CA LYS A 117 -0.89 -1.00 9.45
C LYS A 117 -1.62 0.25 8.94
N GLN A 118 -1.47 0.58 7.66
CA GLN A 118 -2.20 1.70 7.04
C GLN A 118 -3.71 1.45 7.03
N ILE A 119 -4.15 0.23 6.67
CA ILE A 119 -5.58 -0.13 6.69
C ILE A 119 -6.15 -0.02 8.11
N ALA A 120 -5.46 -0.55 9.12
CA ALA A 120 -5.89 -0.40 10.51
C ALA A 120 -6.00 1.07 10.95
N SER A 121 -5.02 1.90 10.56
CA SER A 121 -5.05 3.35 10.83
C SER A 121 -6.25 4.03 10.13
N ILE A 122 -6.61 3.59 8.93
CA ILE A 122 -7.77 4.11 8.19
C ILE A 122 -9.08 3.74 8.88
N GLU A 123 -9.19 2.54 9.45
CA GLU A 123 -10.36 2.14 10.23
C GLU A 123 -10.53 3.03 11.47
N GLU A 124 -9.43 3.34 12.17
CA GLU A 124 -9.45 4.31 13.28
C GLU A 124 -9.85 5.72 12.82
N ILE A 125 -9.33 6.17 11.67
CA ILE A 125 -9.72 7.45 11.06
C ILE A 125 -11.22 7.47 10.74
N ALA A 126 -11.77 6.38 10.19
CA ALA A 126 -13.19 6.28 9.85
C ALA A 126 -14.08 6.35 11.10
N VAL A 127 -13.70 5.69 12.20
CA VAL A 127 -14.40 5.79 13.50
C VAL A 127 -14.35 7.22 14.03
N THR A 128 -13.17 7.84 14.00
CA THR A 128 -12.97 9.21 14.48
C THR A 128 -13.75 10.23 13.63
N TYR A 129 -13.74 10.05 12.31
CA TYR A 129 -14.51 10.85 11.35
C TYR A 129 -16.01 10.82 11.67
N ASN A 130 -16.59 9.63 11.84
CA ASN A 130 -18.01 9.47 12.18
C ASN A 130 -18.36 10.15 13.51
N ARG A 131 -17.48 10.05 14.50
CA ARG A 131 -17.67 10.73 15.80
C ARG A 131 -17.64 12.25 15.65
N LEU A 132 -16.72 12.79 14.85
CA LEU A 132 -16.59 14.22 14.63
C LEU A 132 -17.78 14.79 13.86
N ILE A 133 -18.27 14.11 12.82
CA ILE A 133 -19.49 14.53 12.10
C ILE A 133 -20.68 14.60 13.05
N LYS A 134 -20.91 13.57 13.86
CA LYS A 134 -22.01 13.56 14.85
C LYS A 134 -21.89 14.68 15.88
N LEU A 135 -20.67 15.03 16.30
CA LEU A 135 -20.44 16.16 17.20
C LEU A 135 -20.72 17.50 16.52
N SER A 136 -20.26 17.69 15.28
CA SER A 136 -20.52 18.90 14.50
C SER A 136 -22.01 19.12 14.22
N GLU A 137 -22.76 18.04 13.95
CA GLU A 137 -24.22 18.11 13.80
C GLU A 137 -24.91 18.53 15.10
N LYS A 138 -24.55 17.92 16.23
CA LYS A 138 -25.07 18.30 17.55
C LYS A 138 -24.76 19.75 17.90
N LEU A 139 -23.54 20.20 17.59
CA LEU A 139 -23.14 21.59 17.83
C LEU A 139 -23.99 22.54 16.99
N LYS A 140 -24.19 22.25 15.70
CA LYS A 140 -25.06 23.03 14.82
C LYS A 140 -26.49 23.12 15.35
N THR A 141 -27.09 22.00 15.77
CA THR A 141 -28.45 22.02 16.33
C THR A 141 -28.51 22.83 17.62
N GLY A 142 -27.56 22.65 18.54
CA GLY A 142 -27.52 23.38 19.81
C GLY A 142 -27.42 24.89 19.62
N LEU A 143 -26.57 25.36 18.71
CA LEU A 143 -26.45 26.78 18.39
C LEU A 143 -27.73 27.37 17.80
N THR A 144 -28.44 26.61 16.95
CA THR A 144 -29.74 27.07 16.41
C THR A 144 -30.82 27.18 17.47
N GLU A 145 -30.81 26.29 18.47
CA GLU A 145 -31.74 26.34 19.60
C GLU A 145 -31.41 27.52 20.53
N GLU A 146 -30.14 27.72 20.87
CA GLU A 146 -29.67 28.87 21.66
C GLU A 146 -30.09 30.18 21.01
N HIS A 147 -29.90 30.31 19.69
CA HIS A 147 -30.31 31.49 18.93
C HIS A 147 -31.82 31.73 19.01
N LYS A 148 -32.66 30.68 18.89
CA LYS A 148 -34.11 30.80 19.05
C LYS A 148 -34.50 31.27 20.45
N ILE A 149 -33.89 30.69 21.49
CA ILE A 149 -34.18 31.04 22.89
C ILE A 149 -33.85 32.52 23.13
N ASN A 150 -32.67 32.96 22.70
CA ASN A 150 -32.21 34.34 22.92
C ASN A 150 -33.14 35.36 22.23
N LYS A 151 -33.61 35.04 21.01
CA LYS A 151 -34.57 35.87 20.27
C LYS A 151 -35.94 35.94 20.95
N THR A 152 -36.40 34.85 21.56
CA THR A 152 -37.64 34.82 22.36
C THR A 152 -37.50 35.67 23.62
N ILE A 153 -36.38 35.56 24.35
CA ILE A 153 -36.10 36.36 25.54
C ILE A 153 -36.13 37.87 25.20
N GLN A 154 -35.47 38.28 24.12
CA GLN A 154 -35.49 39.69 23.70
C GLN A 154 -36.89 40.24 23.42
N LYS A 155 -37.80 39.42 22.89
CA LYS A 155 -39.21 39.80 22.67
C LYS A 155 -40.04 39.92 23.94
N ILE A 156 -39.61 39.32 25.05
CA ILE A 156 -40.31 39.41 26.35
C ILE A 156 -39.96 40.71 27.08
N TYR A 157 -38.76 41.25 26.83
CA TYR A 157 -38.25 42.47 27.48
C TYR A 157 -38.48 43.77 26.69
N LEU A 158 -39.20 43.69 25.56
CA LEU A 158 -39.63 44.83 24.72
C LEU A 158 -41.16 44.85 24.66
#